data_AF-A0A017HQX7-F1
#
_entry.id   AF-A0A017HQX7-F1
#
_cell.length_a   1.000
_cell.length_b   1.000
_cell.length_c   1.000
_cell.angle_alpha   90.00
_cell.angle_beta   90.00
_cell.angle_gamma   90.00
#
_symmetry.space_group_name_H-M   'P 1'
#
loop_
_entity.id
_entity.type
_entity.pdbx_description
1 polymer ?
#
loop_
_entity_poly.entity_id
_entity_poly.type
_entity_poly.pdbx_seq_one_letter_code
_entity_poly.pdbx_strand_id
1 'polypeptide(L)'
;MVEFRQGWVSMAPAVKELERAILAGRFRHGGNPVLRWNFENIQLHVDQAGNRSFHKGKSGNKIDGAVAAAMAVARCAAGEGQYTTDAPWFEDDMWTA
;
A
#
# COMPACT_ATOMS: atom_id res chain seq x y z
N MET A 1 4.03 11.12 17.00
CA MET A 1 3.33 10.39 15.91
C MET A 1 2.96 11.40 14.83
N VAL A 2 3.02 11.02 13.55
CA VAL A 2 2.51 11.85 12.45
C VAL A 2 1.12 11.35 12.10
N GLU A 3 0.15 12.26 11.99
CA GLU A 3 -1.21 11.92 11.61
C GLU A 3 -1.22 11.34 10.19
N PHE A 4 -2.00 10.26 10.00
CA PHE A 4 -2.19 9.65 8.69
C PHE A 4 -3.69 9.60 8.38
N ARG A 5 -4.12 10.44 7.43
CA ARG A 5 -5.52 10.51 7.05
C ARG A 5 -5.92 9.25 6.28
N GLN A 6 -6.89 8.49 6.78
CA GLN A 6 -7.36 7.26 6.14
C GLN A 6 -8.36 7.53 5.01
N GLY A 7 -7.99 8.43 4.10
CA GLY A 7 -8.75 8.76 2.89
C GLY A 7 -7.94 8.51 1.62
N TRP A 8 -8.60 8.57 0.46
CA TRP A 8 -8.00 8.29 -0.83
C TRP A 8 -6.67 8.99 -1.09
N VAL A 9 -6.59 10.29 -0.78
CA VAL A 9 -5.40 11.11 -1.01
C VAL A 9 -4.14 10.54 -0.36
N SER A 10 -4.25 9.94 0.83
CA SER A 10 -3.09 9.39 1.54
C SER A 10 -2.99 7.87 1.38
N MET A 11 -4.11 7.16 1.24
CA MET A 11 -4.11 5.70 1.17
C MET A 11 -3.77 5.16 -0.22
N ALA A 12 -4.17 5.83 -1.30
CA ALA A 12 -3.80 5.40 -2.64
C ALA A 12 -2.28 5.34 -2.87
N PRO A 13 -1.51 6.42 -2.59
CA PRO A 13 -0.06 6.35 -2.71
C PRO A 13 0.57 5.37 -1.70
N ALA A 14 -0.02 5.21 -0.51
CA ALA A 14 0.47 4.24 0.47
C ALA A 14 0.34 2.78 0.00
N VAL A 15 -0.79 2.44 -0.63
CA VAL A 15 -1.03 1.11 -1.20
C VAL A 15 -0.12 0.89 -2.40
N LYS A 16 0.08 1.91 -3.24
CA LYS A 16 1.05 1.88 -4.35
C LYS A 16 2.46 1.57 -3.82
N GLU A 17 2.97 2.33 -2.86
CA GLU A 17 4.30 2.07 -2.28
C GLU A 17 4.43 0.69 -1.60
N LEU A 18 3.37 0.21 -0.94
CA LEU A 18 3.35 -1.14 -0.37
C LEU A 18 3.45 -2.22 -1.46
N GLU A 19 2.65 -2.10 -2.52
CA GLU A 19 2.70 -2.99 -3.68
C GLU A 19 4.12 -3.02 -4.27
N ARG A 20 4.76 -1.85 -4.39
CA ARG A 20 6.12 -1.72 -4.96
C ARG A 20 7.14 -2.42 -4.07
N ALA A 21 7.06 -2.22 -2.76
CA ALA A 21 7.93 -2.86 -1.80
C ALA A 21 7.76 -4.39 -1.79
N ILE A 22 6.54 -4.90 -1.98
CA ILE A 22 6.26 -6.33 -2.09
C ILE A 22 6.88 -6.90 -3.36
N LEU A 23 6.58 -6.31 -4.52
CA LEU A 23 7.06 -6.79 -5.83
C LEU A 23 8.58 -6.72 -5.94
N ALA A 24 9.21 -5.67 -5.40
CA ALA A 24 10.66 -5.54 -5.34
C ALA A 24 11.34 -6.49 -4.31
N GLY A 25 10.59 -7.35 -3.61
CA GLY A 25 11.13 -8.24 -2.57
C GLY A 25 11.67 -7.52 -1.33
N ARG A 26 11.28 -6.25 -1.12
CA ARG A 26 11.76 -5.38 -0.03
C ARG A 26 10.81 -5.35 1.19
N PHE A 27 9.62 -5.94 1.08
CA PHE A 27 8.68 -6.05 2.18
C PHE A 27 8.93 -7.30 3.04
N ARG A 28 9.47 -7.11 4.25
CA ARG A 28 9.78 -8.20 5.19
C ARG A 28 8.75 -8.25 6.32
N HIS A 29 7.78 -9.16 6.21
CA HIS A 29 6.73 -9.36 7.22
C HIS A 29 6.99 -10.54 8.19
N GLY A 30 8.15 -11.19 8.09
CA GLY A 30 8.61 -12.23 9.02
C GLY A 30 7.76 -13.50 9.06
N GLY A 31 6.97 -13.79 8.01
CA GLY A 31 6.08 -14.96 8.00
C GLY A 31 4.89 -14.85 8.96
N ASN A 32 4.56 -13.65 9.45
CA ASN A 32 3.44 -13.44 10.37
C ASN A 32 2.11 -13.98 9.76
N PRO A 33 1.49 -15.03 10.35
CA PRO A 33 0.32 -15.68 9.77
C PRO A 33 -0.93 -14.80 9.83
N VAL A 34 -1.06 -13.94 10.85
CA VAL A 34 -2.18 -13.00 10.97
C VAL A 34 -2.08 -11.93 9.90
N LEU A 35 -0.89 -11.39 9.67
CA LEU A 35 -0.69 -10.39 8.63
C LEU A 35 -0.96 -10.99 7.25
N ARG A 36 -0.47 -12.23 6.99
CA ARG A 36 -0.79 -12.97 5.75
C ARG A 36 -2.31 -13.10 5.56
N TRP A 37 -3.01 -13.56 6.59
CA TRP A 37 -4.47 -13.67 6.56
C TRP A 37 -5.16 -12.32 6.29
N ASN A 38 -4.67 -11.21 6.88
CA ASN A 38 -5.20 -9.87 6.59
C ASN A 38 -5.02 -9.48 5.12
N PHE A 39 -3.88 -9.84 4.50
CA PHE A 39 -3.64 -9.63 3.07
C PHE A 39 -4.55 -10.47 2.18
N GLU A 40 -4.82 -11.72 2.56
CA GLU A 40 -5.74 -12.63 1.83
C GLU A 40 -7.19 -12.11 1.79
N ASN A 41 -7.57 -11.24 2.73
CA ASN A 41 -8.92 -10.68 2.81
C ASN A 41 -9.13 -9.38 2.00
N ILE A 42 -8.08 -8.84 1.37
CA ILE A 42 -8.12 -7.53 0.70
C ILE A 42 -8.89 -7.59 -0.61
N GLN A 43 -9.92 -6.74 -0.74
CA GLN A 43 -10.44 -6.34 -2.05
C GLN A 43 -9.92 -4.94 -2.41
N LEU A 44 -9.48 -4.79 -3.66
CA LEU A 44 -9.03 -3.50 -4.19
C LEU A 44 -10.23 -2.64 -4.59
N HIS A 45 -10.15 -1.35 -4.27
CA HIS A 45 -10.94 -0.30 -4.88
C HIS A 45 -10.05 0.42 -5.87
N VAL A 46 -10.43 0.39 -7.15
CA VAL A 46 -9.75 1.11 -8.22
C VAL A 46 -10.66 2.23 -8.71
N ASP A 47 -10.16 3.46 -8.75
CA ASP A 47 -10.90 4.60 -9.29
C ASP A 47 -10.74 4.75 -10.82
N GLN A 48 -11.42 5.74 -11.42
CA GLN A 48 -11.33 6.00 -12.86
C GLN A 48 -9.93 6.44 -13.31
N ALA A 49 -9.13 7.02 -12.41
CA ALA A 49 -7.76 7.44 -12.67
C ALA A 49 -6.75 6.30 -12.46
N GLY A 50 -7.20 5.10 -12.11
CA GLY A 50 -6.36 3.93 -11.87
C GLY A 50 -5.74 3.86 -10.47
N ASN A 51 -6.08 4.79 -9.56
CA ASN A 51 -5.58 4.74 -8.19
C ASN A 51 -6.17 3.54 -7.45
N ARG A 52 -5.32 2.82 -6.71
CA ARG A 52 -5.69 1.61 -5.98
C ARG A 52 -5.68 1.88 -4.48
N SER A 53 -6.71 1.44 -3.79
CA SER A 53 -6.80 1.47 -2.33
C SER A 53 -7.50 0.21 -1.80
N PHE A 54 -7.45 -0.04 -0.49
CA PHE A 54 -8.12 -1.18 0.13
C PHE A 54 -9.60 -0.88 0.41
N HIS A 55 -10.50 -1.76 -0.04
CA HIS A 55 -11.94 -1.60 0.13
C HIS A 55 -12.43 -2.25 1.43
N LYS A 56 -12.34 -1.54 2.57
CA LYS A 56 -12.75 -2.06 3.89
C LYS A 56 -14.20 -2.57 3.97
N GLY A 57 -15.13 -1.97 3.21
CA GLY A 57 -16.53 -2.39 3.21
C GLY A 57 -16.85 -3.64 2.38
N LYS A 58 -15.90 -4.12 1.56
CA LYS A 58 -16.07 -5.28 0.66
C LYS A 58 -15.03 -6.37 0.93
N SER A 59 -14.13 -6.16 1.88
CA SER A 59 -13.16 -7.17 2.29
C SER A 59 -13.87 -8.39 2.87
N GLY A 60 -13.37 -9.59 2.57
CA GLY A 60 -13.97 -10.83 3.07
C GLY A 60 -13.90 -10.97 4.60
N ASN A 61 -12.87 -10.35 5.22
CA ASN A 61 -12.71 -10.30 6.67
C ASN A 61 -11.85 -9.08 7.08
N LYS A 62 -11.19 -9.13 8.24
CA LYS A 62 -10.33 -8.06 8.77
C LYS A 62 -9.11 -7.83 7.86
N ILE A 63 -8.81 -6.54 7.67
CA ILE A 63 -7.69 -6.04 6.87
C ILE A 63 -6.86 -4.98 7.61
N ASP A 64 -7.13 -4.76 8.90
CA ASP A 64 -6.50 -3.68 9.66
C ASP A 64 -4.96 -3.84 9.69
N GLY A 65 -4.46 -5.08 9.68
CA GLY A 65 -3.03 -5.36 9.56
C GLY A 65 -2.43 -4.94 8.21
N ALA A 66 -3.16 -5.16 7.11
CA ALA A 66 -2.72 -4.71 5.79
C ALA A 66 -2.78 -3.19 5.64
N VAL A 67 -3.84 -2.55 6.15
CA VAL A 67 -3.95 -1.08 6.20
C VAL A 67 -2.77 -0.48 7.00
N ALA A 68 -2.48 -1.04 8.17
CA ALA A 68 -1.35 -0.62 8.98
C ALA A 68 0.00 -0.82 8.27
N ALA A 69 0.16 -1.92 7.52
CA ALA A 69 1.36 -2.16 6.72
C ALA A 69 1.53 -1.10 5.62
N ALA A 70 0.45 -0.73 4.91
CA ALA A 70 0.49 0.31 3.89
C ALA A 70 0.91 1.66 4.50
N MET A 71 0.31 2.03 5.64
CA MET A 71 0.67 3.25 6.37
C MET A 71 2.13 3.24 6.84
N ALA A 72 2.63 2.10 7.33
CA ALA A 72 4.01 1.96 7.78
C ALA A 72 5.00 2.08 6.61
N VAL A 73 4.72 1.43 5.48
CA VAL A 73 5.55 1.55 4.28
C VAL A 73 5.52 2.97 3.72
N ALA A 74 4.35 3.61 3.67
CA ALA A 74 4.25 5.02 3.26
C ALA A 74 5.10 5.93 4.14
N ARG A 75 5.04 5.76 5.47
CA ARG A 75 5.87 6.54 6.40
C ARG A 75 7.37 6.27 6.24
N CYS A 76 7.75 5.05 5.87
CA CYS A 76 9.13 4.69 5.55
C CYS A 76 9.59 5.34 4.24
N ALA A 77 8.75 5.28 3.19
CA ALA A 77 9.02 5.86 1.88
C ALA A 77 9.10 7.40 1.93
N ALA A 78 8.26 8.05 2.73
CA ALA A 78 8.21 9.50 2.87
C ALA A 78 9.42 10.11 3.64
N GLY A 79 10.37 9.30 4.13
CA GLY A 79 11.43 9.72 5.06
C GLY A 79 12.23 10.97 4.65
N GLU A 80 12.63 11.10 3.38
CA GLU A 80 13.51 12.19 2.90
C GLU A 80 13.05 12.86 1.58
N GLY A 81 11.99 12.39 0.94
CA GLY A 81 11.56 12.90 -0.36
C GLY A 81 10.25 12.25 -0.80
N GLN A 82 9.61 12.87 -1.80
CA GLN A 82 8.38 12.46 -2.45
C GLN A 82 8.32 10.93 -2.71
N TYR A 83 7.12 10.32 -2.68
CA TYR A 83 6.96 8.89 -2.93
C TYR A 83 7.65 8.50 -4.26
N THR A 84 8.33 7.35 -4.28
CA THR A 84 9.02 6.87 -5.48
C THR A 84 8.02 6.73 -6.63
N THR A 85 6.81 6.32 -6.30
CA THR A 85 5.70 6.14 -7.25
C THR A 85 5.06 7.43 -7.76
N ASP A 86 5.45 8.58 -7.20
CA ASP A 86 5.01 9.92 -7.60
C ASP A 86 6.11 10.66 -8.39
N ALA A 87 7.27 10.04 -8.58
CA ALA A 87 8.37 10.66 -9.30
C ALA A 87 8.07 10.75 -10.81
N PRO A 88 8.48 11.83 -11.51
CA PRO A 88 8.17 12.02 -12.94
C PRO A 88 8.74 10.95 -13.88
N TRP A 89 9.73 10.20 -13.42
CA TRP A 89 10.38 9.11 -14.17
C TRP A 89 9.82 7.73 -13.84
N PHE A 90 8.88 7.65 -12.89
CA PHE A 90 8.28 6.38 -12.48
C PHE A 90 7.12 6.04 -13.41
N GLU A 91 7.38 5.11 -14.33
CA GLU A 91 6.42 4.61 -15.32
C GLU A 91 5.74 3.32 -14.81
N ASP A 92 4.53 3.04 -15.31
CA ASP A 92 3.71 1.90 -14.85
C ASP A 92 4.21 0.52 -15.36
N ASP A 93 5.23 0.49 -16.21
CA ASP A 93 5.96 -0.72 -16.62
C ASP A 93 7.11 -1.08 -15.65
N MET A 94 7.58 -0.14 -14.84
CA MET A 94 8.59 -0.38 -13.80
C MET A 94 8.09 -1.26 -12.64
N TRP A 95 6.80 -1.62 -12.65
CA TRP A 95 6.16 -2.53 -11.70
C TRP A 95 6.48 -4.02 -11.94
N THR A 96 6.75 -4.40 -13.19
CA THR A 96 6.74 -5.80 -13.64
C THR A 96 8.10 -6.33 -14.09
N ALA A 97 9.16 -5.52 -13.97
CA ALA A 97 10.53 -5.86 -14.32
C ALA A 97 11.32 -6.51 -13.17
#